data_AF-A0A925ZV71-F1
#
_entry.id   AF-A0A925ZV71-F1
#
_cell.length_a   1.000
_cell.length_b   1.000
_cell.length_c   1.000
_cell.angle_alpha   90.00
_cell.angle_beta   90.00
_cell.angle_gamma   90.00
#
_symmetry.space_group_name_H-M   'P 1'
#
loop_
_entity.id
_entity.type
_entity.pdbx_description
1 polymer ?
#
loop_
_entity_poly.entity_id
_entity_poly.type
_entity_poly.pdbx_seq_one_letter_code
_entity_poly.pdbx_strand_id
1 'polypeptide(L)'
;MSGPSKRTNLITVRDPRSPAAEAYRTLRTNIQFSSLDRPLHTLLATSTAPDEGKSTTLANLAVTIAQAEQRVILVDCDLRRPSLHTLFGLPNDQGVTSVLLEGEGAALPLRP
;
A
#
# COMPACT_ATOMS: atom_id res chain seq x y z
N MET A 1 9.82 23.57 -9.24
CA MET A 1 9.08 24.22 -8.14
C MET A 1 8.47 23.12 -7.29
N SER A 2 9.01 22.84 -6.10
CA SER A 2 8.52 21.77 -5.23
C SER A 2 7.27 22.27 -4.50
N GLY A 3 6.10 21.77 -4.89
CA GLY A 3 4.86 21.97 -4.12
C GLY A 3 4.97 21.35 -2.72
N PRO A 4 4.08 21.72 -1.78
CA PRO A 4 4.15 21.21 -0.41
C PRO A 4 4.05 19.68 -0.43
N SER A 5 5.06 19.00 0.11
CA SER A 5 5.05 17.55 0.28
C SER A 5 3.84 17.20 1.16
N LYS A 6 2.75 16.70 0.56
CA LYS A 6 1.59 16.20 1.30
C LYS A 6 2.09 15.11 2.23
N ARG A 7 2.01 15.33 3.55
CA ARG A 7 2.45 14.35 4.54
C ARG A 7 1.59 13.10 4.43
N THR A 8 2.22 11.94 4.26
CA THR A 8 1.59 10.62 4.30
C THR A 8 0.77 10.47 5.58
N ASN A 9 -0.55 10.27 5.45
CA ASN A 9 -1.47 10.22 6.60
C ASN A 9 -1.74 8.78 7.06
N LEU A 10 -0.68 8.02 7.29
CA LEU A 10 -0.73 6.64 7.75
C LEU A 10 -0.31 6.57 9.21
N ILE A 11 -1.08 5.89 10.06
CA ILE A 11 -0.81 5.84 11.51
C ILE A 11 0.52 5.16 11.82
N THR A 12 0.92 4.18 11.01
CA THR A 12 2.21 3.47 11.14
C THR A 12 3.43 4.35 10.82
N VAL A 13 3.22 5.49 10.17
CA VAL A 13 4.25 6.52 9.92
C VAL A 13 4.13 7.67 10.92
N ARG A 14 2.90 8.17 11.14
CA ARG A 14 2.64 9.36 11.96
C ARG A 14 2.83 9.12 13.45
N ASP A 15 2.43 7.95 13.94
CA ASP A 15 2.61 7.52 15.33
C ASP A 15 2.98 6.03 15.39
N PRO A 16 4.24 5.68 15.07
CA PRO A 16 4.69 4.30 14.98
C PRO A 16 4.63 3.52 16.29
N ARG A 17 4.54 4.21 17.44
CA ARG A 17 4.46 3.62 18.78
C ARG A 17 3.02 3.50 19.30
N SER A 18 2.04 3.94 18.54
CA SER A 18 0.63 3.82 18.91
C SER A 18 0.17 2.36 19.01
N PRO A 19 -0.88 2.07 19.81
CA PRO A 19 -1.54 0.77 19.81
C PRO A 19 -2.06 0.35 18.43
N ALA A 20 -2.50 1.32 17.62
CA ALA A 20 -2.94 1.06 16.25
C ALA A 20 -1.78 0.60 15.35
N ALA A 21 -0.60 1.21 15.46
CA ALA A 21 0.59 0.75 14.75
C ALA A 21 1.03 -0.65 15.20
N GLU A 22 0.89 -0.97 16.49
CA GLU A 22 1.15 -2.32 17.01
C GLU A 22 0.18 -3.35 16.43
N ALA A 23 -1.11 -3.02 16.30
CA ALA A 23 -2.09 -3.90 15.65
C ALA A 23 -1.69 -4.25 14.20
N TYR A 24 -1.11 -3.31 13.44
CA TYR A 24 -0.58 -3.60 12.10
C TYR A 24 0.69 -4.45 12.11
N ARG A 25 1.54 -4.35 13.14
CA ARG A 25 2.69 -5.27 13.32
C ARG A 25 2.23 -6.68 13.64
N THR A 26 1.24 -6.83 14.51
CA THR A 26 0.59 -8.13 14.80
C THR A 26 -0.05 -8.72 13.55
N LEU A 27 -0.76 -7.92 12.75
CA LEU A 27 -1.36 -8.38 11.49
C LEU A 27 -0.31 -8.90 10.50
N ARG A 28 0.80 -8.15 10.32
CA ARG A 28 1.92 -8.59 9.48
C ARG A 28 2.45 -9.95 9.94
N THR A 29 2.72 -10.09 11.23
CA THR A 29 3.20 -11.34 11.84
C THR A 29 2.23 -12.49 11.58
N ASN A 30 0.92 -12.28 11.80
CA ASN A 30 -0.10 -13.30 11.56
C ASN A 30 -0.17 -13.73 10.09
N ILE A 31 -0.04 -12.79 9.15
CA ILE A 31 -0.02 -13.10 7.70
C ILE A 31 1.23 -13.92 7.38
N GLN A 32 2.40 -13.54 7.88
CA GLN A 32 3.66 -14.30 7.69
C GLN A 32 3.54 -15.73 8.23
N PHE A 33 2.88 -15.92 9.38
CA PHE A 33 2.68 -17.24 9.98
C PHE A 33 1.54 -18.05 9.36
N SER A 34 0.62 -17.44 8.62
CA SER A 34 -0.51 -18.16 8.00
C SER A 34 -0.10 -19.18 6.93
N SER A 35 1.12 -19.08 6.41
CA SER A 35 1.66 -20.00 5.41
C SER A 35 3.17 -20.17 5.58
N LEU A 36 3.55 -20.98 6.57
CA LEU A 36 4.95 -21.29 6.88
C LEU A 36 5.64 -22.07 5.75
N ASP A 37 4.94 -23.05 5.17
CA ASP A 37 5.51 -23.93 4.15
C ASP A 37 5.64 -23.24 2.78
N ARG A 38 4.80 -22.23 2.53
CA ARG A 38 4.77 -21.46 1.28
C ARG A 38 4.63 -19.98 1.58
N PRO A 39 5.73 -19.23 1.68
CA PRO A 39 5.67 -17.80 1.96
C PRO A 39 4.71 -17.06 1.03
N LEU A 40 3.86 -16.22 1.60
CA LEU A 40 2.92 -15.40 0.84
C LEU A 40 3.69 -14.27 0.13
N HIS A 41 3.69 -14.30 -1.20
CA HIS A 41 4.31 -13.26 -2.03
C HIS A 41 3.30 -12.23 -2.57
N THR A 42 2.03 -12.60 -2.61
CA THR A 42 0.94 -11.76 -3.16
C THR A 42 -0.25 -11.81 -2.22
N LEU A 43 -0.79 -10.62 -1.90
CA LEU A 43 -1.99 -10.45 -1.08
C LEU A 43 -2.99 -9.57 -1.85
N LEU A 44 -4.20 -10.07 -2.03
CA LEU A 44 -5.34 -9.29 -2.51
C LEU A 44 -6.25 -8.97 -1.32
N ALA A 45 -6.62 -7.71 -1.14
CA ALA A 45 -7.68 -7.33 -0.21
C ALA A 45 -8.89 -6.80 -0.96
N THR A 46 -10.07 -7.26 -0.56
CA THR A 46 -11.37 -6.81 -1.06
C THR A 46 -12.31 -6.62 0.12
N SER A 47 -13.38 -5.84 -0.08
CA SER A 47 -14.37 -5.52 0.95
C SER A 47 -15.77 -5.60 0.35
N THR A 48 -16.78 -5.88 1.18
CA THR A 48 -18.16 -6.07 0.71
C THR A 48 -18.84 -4.76 0.36
N ALA A 49 -18.39 -3.66 0.96
CA ALA A 49 -18.89 -2.32 0.70
C ALA A 49 -17.77 -1.29 0.51
N PRO A 50 -18.04 -0.16 -0.16
CA PRO A 50 -17.15 1.00 -0.14
C PRO A 50 -16.88 1.50 1.28
N ASP A 51 -15.74 2.18 1.47
CA ASP A 51 -15.39 2.90 2.70
C ASP A 51 -15.22 2.04 3.98
N GLU A 52 -15.09 0.72 3.84
CA GLU A 52 -14.78 -0.22 4.95
C GLU A 52 -13.29 -0.19 5.39
N GLY A 53 -12.51 0.77 4.91
CA GLY A 53 -11.10 0.94 5.32
C GLY A 53 -10.10 -0.02 4.67
N LYS A 54 -10.50 -0.78 3.64
CA LYS A 54 -9.61 -1.72 2.91
C LYS A 54 -8.27 -1.10 2.49
N SER A 55 -8.33 0.08 1.87
CA SER A 55 -7.15 0.78 1.33
C SER A 55 -6.25 1.28 2.45
N THR A 56 -6.85 1.81 3.52
CA THR A 56 -6.13 2.27 4.71
C THR A 56 -5.41 1.11 5.40
N THR A 57 -6.09 -0.03 5.54
CA THR A 57 -5.53 -1.24 6.13
C THR A 57 -4.37 -1.79 5.30
N LEU A 58 -4.56 -1.91 3.98
CA LEU A 58 -3.50 -2.33 3.06
C LEU A 58 -2.30 -1.37 3.08
N ALA A 59 -2.53 -0.05 3.08
CA ALA A 59 -1.45 0.93 3.08
C ALA A 59 -0.61 0.89 4.37
N ASN A 60 -1.25 0.81 5.53
CA ASN A 60 -0.54 0.69 6.80
C ASN A 60 0.19 -0.65 6.92
N LEU A 61 -0.42 -1.74 6.45
CA LEU A 61 0.22 -3.07 6.40
C LEU A 61 1.45 -3.07 5.47
N ALA A 62 1.35 -2.47 4.28
CA ALA A 62 2.48 -2.35 3.36
C ALA A 62 3.64 -1.58 4.00
N VAL A 63 3.35 -0.50 4.74
CA VAL A 63 4.37 0.23 5.51
C VAL A 63 5.01 -0.65 6.58
N THR A 64 4.25 -1.44 7.35
CA THR A 64 4.84 -2.29 8.40
C THR A 64 5.65 -3.46 7.83
N ILE A 65 5.30 -3.95 6.64
CA ILE A 65 6.10 -4.92 5.88
C ILE A 65 7.40 -4.27 5.40
N ALA A 66 7.33 -3.06 4.82
CA ALA A 66 8.52 -2.32 4.37
C ALA A 66 9.46 -1.93 5.52
N GLN A 67 8.91 -1.56 6.69
CA GLN A 67 9.68 -1.30 7.91
C GLN A 67 10.41 -2.54 8.45
N ALA A 68 10.01 -3.75 8.04
CA ALA A 68 10.74 -4.99 8.31
C ALA A 68 11.77 -5.31 7.21
N GLU A 69 12.23 -4.30 6.47
CA GLU A 69 13.24 -4.39 5.42
C GLU A 69 12.84 -5.27 4.21
N GLN A 70 11.55 -5.56 4.08
CA GLN A 70 11.03 -6.30 2.92
C GLN A 70 10.70 -5.34 1.76
N ARG A 71 10.99 -5.78 0.54
CA ARG A 71 10.59 -5.05 -0.67
C ARG A 71 9.10 -5.27 -0.92
N VAL A 72 8.33 -4.18 -0.97
CA VAL A 72 6.87 -4.21 -1.13
C VAL A 72 6.47 -3.36 -2.32
N ILE A 73 5.58 -3.90 -3.15
CA ILE A 73 4.83 -3.13 -4.14
C ILE A 73 3.37 -3.14 -3.69
N LEU A 74 2.79 -1.95 -3.57
CA LEU A 74 1.38 -1.78 -3.29
C LEU A 74 0.69 -1.23 -4.54
N VAL A 75 -0.35 -1.90 -5.01
CA VAL A 75 -1.04 -1.59 -6.27
C VAL A 75 -2.50 -1.24 -5.97
N ASP A 76 -2.97 -0.11 -6.50
CA ASP A 76 -4.39 0.27 -6.42
C ASP A 76 -5.15 -0.32 -7.61
N CYS A 77 -5.89 -1.41 -7.37
CA CYS A 77 -6.75 -2.03 -8.39
C CYS A 77 -8.20 -1.54 -8.32
N ASP A 78 -8.55 -0.59 -7.43
CA ASP A 78 -9.88 0.03 -7.41
C ASP A 78 -9.93 1.20 -8.40
N LEU A 79 -10.16 0.87 -9.67
CA LEU A 79 -10.16 1.86 -10.76
C LEU A 79 -11.34 2.82 -10.72
N ARG A 80 -12.37 2.54 -9.91
CA ARG A 80 -13.56 3.39 -9.79
C ARG A 80 -13.38 4.47 -8.74
N ARG A 81 -12.73 4.15 -7.61
CA ARG A 81 -12.46 5.08 -6.51
C ARG A 81 -11.04 4.85 -5.96
N PRO A 82 -9.99 5.13 -6.75
CA PRO A 82 -8.61 4.93 -6.30
C PRO A 82 -8.30 5.87 -5.13
N SER A 83 -7.62 5.37 -4.12
CA SER A 83 -7.41 6.07 -2.85
C SER A 83 -5.97 6.03 -2.36
N LEU A 84 -5.15 5.10 -2.86
CA LEU A 84 -3.76 4.96 -2.39
C LEU A 84 -2.92 6.20 -2.70
N HIS A 85 -3.03 6.76 -3.90
CA HIS A 85 -2.30 7.98 -4.27
C HIS A 85 -2.55 9.13 -3.26
N THR A 86 -3.78 9.26 -2.77
CA THR A 86 -4.14 10.28 -1.76
C THR A 86 -3.53 9.96 -0.39
N LEU A 87 -3.56 8.70 0.04
CA LEU A 87 -2.96 8.28 1.32
C LEU A 87 -1.44 8.54 1.37
N PHE A 88 -0.76 8.36 0.24
CA PHE A 88 0.69 8.57 0.09
C PHE A 88 1.07 9.98 -0.39
N GLY A 89 0.11 10.85 -0.68
CA GLY A 89 0.38 12.21 -1.16
C GLY A 89 1.03 12.26 -2.55
N LEU A 90 0.79 11.25 -3.38
CA LEU A 90 1.33 11.10 -4.73
C LEU A 90 0.36 11.64 -5.80
N PRO A 91 0.87 12.09 -6.96
CA PRO A 91 0.04 12.33 -8.13
C PRO A 91 -0.55 11.02 -8.66
N ASN A 92 -1.61 11.12 -9.48
CA ASN A 92 -2.34 9.98 -10.05
C ASN A 92 -2.62 10.20 -11.55
N ASP A 93 -1.73 10.92 -12.22
CA ASP A 93 -1.72 11.17 -13.66
C ASP A 93 -1.25 9.95 -14.47
N GLN A 94 -0.42 9.10 -13.84
CA GLN A 94 0.08 7.85 -14.38
C GLN A 94 -0.10 6.72 -13.35
N GLY A 95 -0.49 5.53 -13.78
CA GLY A 95 -0.76 4.42 -12.87
C GLY A 95 -1.12 3.12 -13.58
N VAL A 96 -1.87 2.26 -12.90
CA VAL A 96 -2.21 0.90 -13.41
C VAL A 96 -2.91 0.97 -14.77
N THR A 97 -3.86 1.90 -14.94
CA THR A 97 -4.62 2.04 -16.20
C THR A 97 -3.75 2.46 -17.37
N SER A 98 -2.84 3.43 -17.19
CA SER A 98 -1.97 3.86 -18.28
C SER A 98 -0.99 2.77 -18.68
N VAL A 99 -0.38 2.08 -17.71
CA VAL A 99 0.51 0.94 -17.97
C VAL A 99 -0.19 -0.19 -18.74
N LEU A 100 -1.44 -0.50 -18.38
CA LEU A 100 -2.22 -1.52 -19.09
C LEU A 100 -2.60 -1.11 -20.53
N LEU A 101 -2.74 0.18 -20.81
CA LEU A 101 -3.06 0.70 -22.14
C LEU A 101 -1.83 0.87 -23.04
N GLU A 102 -0.67 1.22 -22.46
CA GLU A 102 0.58 1.44 -23.19
C GLU A 102 1.28 0.13 -23.59
N GLY A 103 1.01 -0.98 -22.91
CA GLY A 103 1.58 -2.30 -23.22
C GLY A 103 3.01 -2.50 -22.67
N GLU A 104 3.70 -3.55 -23.13
CA GLU A 104 5.08 -3.84 -22.70
C GLU A 104 6.04 -2.71 -23.11
N GLY A 105 6.65 -2.03 -22.13
CA GLY A 105 7.65 -0.97 -22.35
C GLY A 105 7.42 0.32 -21.55
N ALA A 106 6.29 0.45 -20.85
CA ALA A 106 6.04 1.59 -19.98
C ALA A 106 7.13 1.70 -18.90
N ALA A 107 7.86 2.81 -18.88
CA ALA A 107 8.88 3.07 -17.88
C ALA A 107 8.20 3.18 -16.51
N LEU A 108 8.45 2.20 -15.62
CA LEU A 108 7.93 2.25 -14.26
C LEU A 108 8.60 3.43 -13.54
N PRO A 109 7.84 4.36 -12.91
CA PRO A 109 8.41 5.49 -12.17
C PRO A 109 9.08 5.07 -10.85
N LEU A 110 9.32 3.77 -10.63
CA LEU A 110 9.91 3.24 -9.42
C LEU A 110 11.43 3.44 -9.46
N ARG A 111 11.92 4.44 -8.72
CA ARG A 111 13.35 4.54 -8.40
C ARG A 111 13.68 3.54 -7.28
N PRO A 112 14.82 2.82 -7.38
CA PRO A 112 15.25 1.86 -6.37
C PRO A 112 15.52 2.52 -5.01
#